data_AF-A0A0T2QAD8-F1
#
_entry.id   AF-A0A0T2QAD8-F1
#
_cell.length_a   1.000
_cell.length_b   1.000
_cell.length_c   1.000
_cell.angle_alpha   90.00
_cell.angle_beta   90.00
_cell.angle_gamma   90.00
#
_symmetry.space_group_name_H-M   'P 1'
#
loop_
_entity.id
_entity.type
_entity.pdbx_description
1 polymer ?
#
loop_
_entity_poly.entity_id
_entity_poly.type
_entity_poly.pdbx_seq_one_letter_code
_entity_poly.pdbx_strand_id
1 'polypeptide(L)'
;MHDLDLSLRRLSEMPVPPGLDTIDDAVFAGLVRVRQDAVSGRRLMGIAAAFALVLGVAGGGLAGGTPAAAHPLSPFAADNALAPSTLLAVHP
;
A
#
# COMPACT_ATOMS: atom_id res chain seq x y z
N MET A 1 -4.84 2.62 -46.29
CA MET A 1 -5.73 1.44 -46.24
C MET A 1 -5.18 0.33 -47.13
N HIS A 2 -5.05 0.53 -48.45
CA HIS A 2 -4.54 -0.49 -49.39
C HIS A 2 -3.20 -1.17 -49.02
N ASP A 3 -2.26 -0.43 -48.42
CA ASP A 3 -0.94 -0.98 -48.08
C ASP A 3 -1.00 -2.00 -46.91
N LEU A 4 -1.89 -1.77 -45.93
CA LEU A 4 -2.13 -2.73 -44.85
C LEU A 4 -2.82 -4.00 -45.37
N ASP A 5 -3.80 -3.86 -46.26
CA ASP A 5 -4.48 -5.00 -46.87
C ASP A 5 -3.51 -5.87 -47.69
N LEU A 6 -2.58 -5.23 -48.40
CA LEU A 6 -1.52 -5.91 -49.15
C LEU A 6 -0.53 -6.60 -48.20
N SER A 7 -0.14 -5.93 -47.11
CA SER A 7 0.73 -6.49 -46.06
C SER A 7 0.10 -7.71 -45.38
N LEU A 8 -1.20 -7.64 -45.05
CA LEU A 8 -1.96 -8.72 -44.43
C LEU A 8 -2.16 -9.90 -45.39
N ARG A 9 -2.40 -9.65 -46.69
CA ARG A 9 -2.44 -10.70 -47.70
C ARG A 9 -1.11 -11.43 -47.82
N ARG A 10 0.01 -10.69 -47.90
CA ARG A 10 1.35 -11.30 -47.89
C ARG A 10 1.62 -12.11 -46.63
N LEU A 11 1.19 -11.61 -45.47
CA LEU A 11 1.31 -12.32 -44.20
C LEU A 11 0.49 -13.62 -44.19
N SER A 12 -0.70 -13.63 -44.80
CA SER A 12 -1.54 -14.82 -44.90
C SER A 12 -1.00 -15.88 -45.86
N GLU A 13 -0.20 -15.49 -46.84
CA GLU A 13 0.45 -16.39 -47.80
C GLU A 13 1.73 -17.02 -47.25
N MET A 14 2.26 -16.51 -46.12
CA MET A 14 3.46 -17.08 -45.51
C MET A 14 3.15 -18.37 -44.76
N PRO A 15 4.03 -19.38 -44.83
CA PRO A 15 3.88 -20.61 -44.06
C PRO A 15 3.89 -20.32 -42.56
N VAL A 16 3.00 -21.00 -41.84
CA VAL A 16 2.84 -20.86 -40.39
C VAL A 16 4.16 -21.25 -39.71
N PRO A 17 4.80 -20.34 -38.96
CA PRO A 17 6.04 -20.67 -38.27
C PRO A 17 5.79 -21.75 -37.20
N PRO A 18 6.65 -22.78 -37.11
CA PRO A 18 6.46 -23.90 -36.18
C PRO A 18 6.50 -23.46 -34.71
N GLY A 19 7.14 -22.33 -34.40
CA GLY A 19 7.16 -21.77 -33.06
C GLY A 19 5.78 -21.34 -32.54
N LEU A 20 4.83 -21.01 -33.43
CA LEU A 20 3.45 -20.64 -33.03
C LEU A 20 2.72 -21.79 -32.35
N ASP A 21 3.03 -23.04 -32.72
CA ASP A 21 2.44 -24.25 -32.12
C ASP A 21 2.83 -24.38 -30.63
N THR A 22 3.97 -23.81 -30.25
CA THR A 22 4.51 -23.82 -28.87
C THR A 22 4.38 -22.47 -28.15
N ILE A 23 3.71 -21.48 -28.75
CA ILE A 23 3.62 -20.14 -28.16
C ILE A 23 2.91 -20.18 -26.81
N ASP A 24 1.84 -20.97 -26.70
CA ASP A 24 1.08 -21.05 -25.46
C ASP A 24 1.96 -21.54 -24.31
N ASP A 25 2.73 -22.60 -24.54
CA ASP A 25 3.70 -23.14 -23.57
C ASP A 25 4.76 -22.11 -23.18
N ALA A 26 5.29 -21.37 -24.16
CA ALA A 26 6.28 -20.32 -23.92
C ALA A 26 5.70 -19.17 -23.08
N VAL A 27 4.45 -18.76 -23.35
CA VAL A 27 3.74 -17.73 -22.59
C VAL A 27 3.47 -18.19 -21.16
N PHE A 28 2.97 -19.42 -20.97
CA PHE A 28 2.71 -19.97 -19.64
C PHE A 28 4.01 -20.12 -18.84
N ALA A 29 5.09 -20.59 -19.46
CA ALA A 29 6.40 -20.67 -18.83
C ALA A 29 6.91 -19.28 -18.39
N GLY A 30 6.74 -18.26 -19.24
CA GLY A 30 7.04 -16.88 -18.91
C GLY A 30 6.21 -16.36 -17.72
N LEU A 31 4.91 -16.65 -17.72
CA LEU A 31 4.00 -16.23 -16.63
C LEU A 31 4.37 -16.88 -15.29
N VAL A 32 4.73 -18.17 -15.31
CA VAL A 32 5.19 -18.90 -14.12
C VAL A 32 6.44 -18.25 -13.55
N ARG A 33 7.40 -17.87 -14.40
CA ARG A 33 8.63 -17.20 -13.98
C ARG A 33 8.35 -15.85 -13.32
N VAL A 34 7.54 -15.00 -13.94
CA VAL A 34 7.11 -13.71 -13.37
C VAL A 34 6.41 -13.91 -12.02
N ARG A 35 5.57 -14.93 -11.91
CA ARG A 35 4.87 -15.26 -10.67
C ARG A 35 5.84 -15.72 -9.57
N GLN A 36 6.86 -16.50 -9.89
CA GLN A 36 7.88 -16.93 -8.93
C GLN A 36 8.68 -15.76 -8.36
N ASP A 37 9.05 -14.80 -9.20
CA ASP A 37 9.74 -13.57 -8.79
C ASP A 37 8.85 -12.74 -7.84
N ALA A 38 7.57 -12.61 -8.16
CA ALA A 38 6.60 -11.91 -7.31
C ALA A 38 6.34 -12.62 -5.98
N VAL A 39 6.34 -13.96 -5.94
CA VAL A 39 6.17 -14.74 -4.70
C VAL A 39 7.37 -14.55 -3.77
N SER A 40 8.59 -14.49 -4.30
CA SER A 40 9.79 -14.20 -3.51
C SER A 40 9.72 -12.82 -2.86
N GLY A 41 9.31 -11.79 -3.61
CA GLY A 41 9.09 -10.44 -3.06
C GLY A 41 7.97 -10.39 -2.02
N ARG A 42 6.86 -11.11 -2.24
CA ARG A 42 5.73 -11.17 -1.30
C ARG A 42 6.11 -11.83 0.03
N ARG A 43 6.95 -12.87 0.02
CA ARG A 43 7.41 -13.53 1.25
C ARG A 43 8.24 -12.59 2.12
N LEU A 44 9.15 -11.83 1.51
CA LEU A 44 9.96 -10.83 2.21
C LEU A 44 9.10 -9.69 2.76
N MET A 45 8.15 -9.19 1.98
CA MET A 45 7.16 -8.20 2.43
C MET A 45 6.34 -8.72 3.62
N GLY A 46 5.90 -9.98 3.58
CA GLY A 46 5.17 -10.62 4.66
C GLY A 46 6.00 -10.73 5.95
N ILE A 47 7.28 -11.12 5.84
CA ILE A 47 8.21 -11.17 6.96
C ILE A 47 8.44 -9.77 7.53
N ALA A 48 8.68 -8.77 6.69
CA ALA A 48 8.87 -7.38 7.12
C ALA A 48 7.62 -6.83 7.83
N ALA A 49 6.42 -7.11 7.30
CA ALA A 49 5.16 -6.74 7.93
C ALA A 49 4.98 -7.42 9.29
N ALA A 50 5.24 -8.73 9.39
CA ALA A 50 5.16 -9.46 10.65
C ALA A 50 6.17 -8.91 11.68
N PHE A 51 7.41 -8.64 11.25
CA PHE A 51 8.45 -8.08 12.11
C PHE A 51 8.09 -6.68 12.61
N ALA A 52 7.59 -5.80 11.73
CA ALA A 52 7.11 -4.47 12.10
C ALA A 52 5.93 -4.54 13.08
N LEU A 53 5.03 -5.51 12.92
CA LEU A 53 3.89 -5.72 13.81
C LEU A 53 4.35 -6.20 15.20
N VAL A 54 5.27 -7.17 15.25
CA VAL A 54 5.87 -7.64 16.52
C VAL A 54 6.63 -6.51 17.21
N LEU A 55 7.47 -5.78 16.47
CA LEU A 55 8.25 -4.67 17.02
C LEU A 55 7.36 -3.50 17.46
N GLY A 56 6.30 -3.19 16.70
CA GLY A 56 5.33 -2.16 17.04
C GLY A 56 4.47 -2.51 18.25
N VAL A 57 4.01 -3.76 18.37
CA VAL A 57 3.25 -4.22 19.54
C VAL A 57 4.13 -4.33 20.78
N ALA A 58 5.34 -4.89 20.65
CA ALA A 58 6.27 -4.96 21.77
C ALA A 58 6.77 -3.56 22.17
N GLY A 59 7.20 -2.73 21.24
CA GLY A 59 7.71 -1.39 21.52
C GLY A 59 6.62 -0.40 21.96
N GLY A 60 5.43 -0.45 21.33
CA GLY A 60 4.31 0.45 21.61
C GLY A 60 3.42 0.02 22.77
N GLY A 61 3.25 -1.29 23.00
CA GLY A 61 2.46 -1.83 24.11
C GLY A 61 3.18 -1.77 25.45
N LEU A 62 4.51 -1.86 25.45
CA LEU A 62 5.35 -1.69 26.65
C LEU A 62 5.66 -0.22 26.94
N ALA A 63 5.51 0.66 25.95
CA ALA A 63 5.40 2.09 26.16
C ALA A 63 4.01 2.42 26.74
N GLY A 64 3.71 1.84 27.90
CA GLY A 64 2.70 2.32 28.84
C GLY A 64 3.11 3.68 29.42
N GLY A 65 3.43 4.63 28.54
CA GLY A 65 3.51 6.03 28.89
C GLY A 65 2.14 6.43 29.42
N THR A 66 2.13 7.15 30.53
CA THR A 66 0.93 7.80 31.08
C THR A 66 0.08 8.32 29.92
N PRO A 67 -1.21 7.97 29.83
CA PRO A 67 -2.07 8.47 28.76
C PRO A 67 -1.84 9.97 28.69
N ALA A 68 -1.43 10.47 27.52
CA ALA A 68 -1.20 11.89 27.35
C ALA A 68 -2.49 12.58 27.77
N ALA A 69 -2.45 13.25 28.93
CA ALA A 69 -3.59 13.99 29.43
C ALA A 69 -3.83 15.08 28.38
N ALA A 70 -4.82 14.85 27.52
CA ALA A 70 -5.24 15.82 26.53
C ALA A 70 -5.70 17.04 27.33
N HIS A 71 -4.83 18.04 27.43
CA HIS A 71 -5.24 19.32 28.00
C HIS A 71 -6.39 19.80 27.14
N PRO A 72 -7.55 20.10 27.73
CA PRO A 72 -8.68 20.56 26.96
C PRO A 72 -8.25 21.83 26.22
N LEU A 73 -8.17 21.75 24.89
CA LEU A 73 -7.88 22.89 24.01
C LEU A 73 -9.01 23.94 24.03
N SER A 74 -10.05 23.70 24.84
CA SER A 74 -11.13 24.63 25.07
C SER A 74 -10.65 25.71 26.05
N PRO A 75 -10.61 26.99 25.62
CA PRO A 75 -10.31 28.09 26.53
C PRO A 75 -11.35 28.26 27.65
N PHE A 76 -12.47 27.53 27.61
CA PHE A 76 -13.55 27.56 28.60
C PHE A 76 -13.62 26.31 29.50
N ALA A 77 -12.59 25.47 29.53
CA ALA A 77 -12.56 24.33 30.45
C ALA A 77 -12.61 24.81 31.91
N ALA A 78 -13.33 24.08 32.77
CA ALA A 78 -13.61 24.48 34.16
C ALA A 78 -12.34 24.67 35.01
N ASP A 79 -11.26 23.98 34.66
CA ASP A 79 -9.97 24.04 35.35
C ASP A 79 -9.06 25.18 34.82
N ASN A 80 -9.52 25.96 33.83
CA ASN A 80 -8.76 27.08 33.27
C ASN A 80 -8.91 28.33 34.14
N ALA A 81 -7.80 29.00 34.46
CA ALA A 81 -7.77 30.24 35.24
C ALA A 81 -8.55 31.40 34.61
N LEU A 82 -8.97 31.24 33.35
CA LEU A 82 -9.80 32.17 32.56
C LEU A 82 -11.29 31.77 32.51
N ALA A 83 -11.74 30.81 33.34
CA ALA A 83 -13.15 30.48 33.43
C ALA A 83 -13.97 31.74 33.76
N PRO A 84 -15.13 31.99 33.11
CA PRO A 84 -15.84 33.28 33.20
C PRO A 84 -16.14 33.79 34.62
N SER A 85 -16.25 32.87 35.60
CA SER A 85 -16.46 33.20 37.01
C SER A 85 -15.26 33.86 37.70
N THR A 86 -14.02 33.62 37.24
CA THR A 86 -12.82 34.30 37.78
C THR A 86 -12.68 35.71 37.22
N LEU A 87 -13.12 35.95 35.98
CA LEU A 87 -13.17 37.28 35.38
C LEU A 87 -14.21 38.20 36.07
N LEU A 88 -15.35 37.64 36.48
CA LEU A 88 -16.38 38.33 37.28
C LEU A 88 -15.97 38.57 38.74
N ALA A 89 -15.02 37.80 39.27
CA ALA A 89 -14.50 38.00 40.62
C ALA A 89 -13.41 39.09 40.69
N VAL A 90 -12.71 39.36 39.58
CA VAL A 90 -11.61 40.34 39.50
C VAL A 90 -12.09 41.71 39.00
N HIS A 91 -13.27 41.81 38.40
CA HIS A 91 -13.86 43.09 38.01
C HIS A 91 -15.31 43.21 38.55
N PRO A 92 -15.54 44.01 39.63
CA PRO A 92 -16.90 44.38 40.04
C PRO A 92 -17.58 45.28 39.00
#